data_AF-A0A2C9CT89-F1
#
_entry.id   AF-A0A2C9CT89-F1
#
_cell.length_a   1.000
_cell.length_b   1.000
_cell.length_c   1.000
_cell.angle_alpha   90.00
_cell.angle_beta   90.00
_cell.angle_gamma   90.00
#
_symmetry.space_group_name_H-M   'P 1'
#
loop_
_entity.id
_entity.type
_entity.pdbx_description
1 polymer ?
#
loop_
_entity_poly.entity_id
_entity_poly.type
_entity_poly.pdbx_seq_one_letter_code
_entity_poly.pdbx_strand_id
1 'polypeptide(L)'
;MDTIKVGQVWTSNRTATTPPLVCTIGAIDPAENNRSGEPILSITVTPHPKAQQRGWPVVGHMPVTLRAFKRSDLTLHTQDAPENPRFHAAYTAWRERYDTKLSGVFDASVTETYINIIGTARSSMSA
;
A
#
# COMPACT_ATOMS: atom_id res chain seq x y z
N MET A 1 3.57 14.86 -15.35
CA MET A 1 3.24 14.04 -14.18
C MET A 1 2.24 13.01 -14.64
N ASP A 2 2.58 11.73 -14.56
CA ASP A 2 1.66 10.67 -14.99
C ASP A 2 0.42 10.66 -14.09
N THR A 3 -0.75 10.57 -14.71
CA THR A 3 -2.02 10.45 -13.99
C THR A 3 -2.05 9.11 -13.28
N ILE A 4 -2.23 9.11 -11.96
CA ILE A 4 -2.39 7.89 -11.17
C ILE A 4 -3.78 7.31 -11.42
N LYS A 5 -3.86 6.02 -11.76
CA LYS A 5 -5.11 5.30 -12.06
C LYS A 5 -5.13 3.90 -11.42
N VAL A 6 -6.33 3.38 -11.20
CA VAL A 6 -6.55 1.99 -10.78
C VAL A 6 -5.91 1.03 -11.80
N GLY A 7 -5.33 -0.05 -11.29
CA GLY A 7 -4.61 -1.06 -12.06
C GLY A 7 -3.13 -0.74 -12.31
N GLN A 8 -2.67 0.50 -12.10
CA GLN A 8 -1.25 0.81 -12.27
C GLN A 8 -0.38 0.07 -11.26
N VAL A 9 0.79 -0.35 -11.74
CA VAL A 9 1.83 -0.99 -10.96
C VAL A 9 3.01 -0.06 -10.84
N TRP A 10 3.56 0.04 -9.64
CA TRP A 10 4.70 0.86 -9.29
C TRP A 10 5.72 0.03 -8.55
N THR A 11 7.00 0.29 -8.75
CA THR A 11 8.07 -0.46 -8.09
C THR A 11 8.98 0.45 -7.29
N SER A 12 9.41 -0.03 -6.12
CA SER A 12 10.44 0.64 -5.33
C SER A 12 11.79 0.01 -5.60
N ASN A 13 12.85 0.80 -5.46
CA ASN A 13 14.20 0.27 -5.37
C ASN A 13 14.38 -0.54 -4.08
N ARG A 14 15.42 -1.40 -4.07
CA ARG A 14 15.92 -2.01 -2.83
C ARG A 14 16.47 -0.90 -1.93
N THR A 15 16.20 -0.97 -0.63
CA THR A 15 16.85 -0.13 0.38
C THR A 15 17.71 -0.99 1.32
N ALA A 16 18.36 -0.36 2.30
CA ALA A 16 19.07 -1.07 3.37
C ALA A 16 18.13 -1.94 4.22
N THR A 17 16.86 -1.54 4.35
CA THR A 17 15.89 -2.17 5.26
C THR A 17 14.76 -2.89 4.54
N THR A 18 14.57 -2.69 3.24
CA THR A 18 13.48 -3.32 2.46
C THR A 18 13.95 -3.95 1.15
N PRO A 19 13.38 -5.11 0.76
CA PRO A 19 13.49 -5.59 -0.61
C PRO A 19 12.77 -4.65 -1.57
N PRO A 20 13.00 -4.77 -2.89
CA PRO A 20 12.13 -4.14 -3.89
C PRO A 20 10.67 -4.53 -3.65
N LEU A 21 9.79 -3.54 -3.68
CA LEU A 21 8.35 -3.70 -3.51
C LEU A 21 7.64 -3.42 -4.83
N VAL A 22 6.59 -4.19 -5.10
CA VAL A 22 5.64 -3.99 -6.20
C VAL A 22 4.33 -3.50 -5.58
N CYS A 23 3.87 -2.33 -6.02
CA CYS A 23 2.70 -1.65 -5.51
C CYS A 23 1.64 -1.55 -6.60
N THR A 24 0.46 -2.13 -6.40
CA THR A 24 -0.64 -2.03 -7.37
C THR A 24 -1.76 -1.16 -6.80
N ILE A 25 -2.19 -0.15 -7.55
CA ILE A 25 -3.33 0.71 -7.19
C ILE A 25 -4.62 -0.09 -7.39
N GLY A 26 -5.28 -0.50 -6.31
CA GLY A 26 -6.54 -1.24 -6.37
C GLY A 26 -7.79 -0.36 -6.33
N ALA A 27 -7.73 0.78 -5.63
CA ALA A 27 -8.82 1.77 -5.63
C ALA A 27 -8.28 3.18 -5.36
N ILE A 28 -9.05 4.19 -5.80
CA ILE A 28 -8.78 5.60 -5.56
C ILE A 28 -10.07 6.22 -4.99
N ASP A 29 -10.03 6.61 -3.72
CA ASP A 29 -11.09 7.41 -3.12
C ASP A 29 -10.80 8.89 -3.37
N PRO A 30 -11.71 9.65 -4.00
CA PRO A 30 -11.44 11.04 -4.34
C PRO A 30 -11.57 11.94 -3.10
N ALA A 31 -10.95 13.12 -3.14
CA ALA A 31 -10.79 14.01 -2.00
C ALA A 31 -12.14 14.48 -1.42
N GLU A 32 -13.10 14.77 -2.29
CA GLU A 32 -14.46 15.21 -1.96
C GLU A 32 -15.24 14.18 -1.12
N ASN A 33 -14.88 12.91 -1.22
CA ASN A 33 -15.58 11.81 -0.57
C ASN A 33 -14.85 11.28 0.67
N ASN A 34 -13.75 11.92 1.10
CA ASN A 34 -12.97 11.41 2.21
C ASN A 34 -12.39 12.49 3.13
N ARG A 35 -12.18 12.14 4.40
CA ARG A 35 -11.73 13.06 5.45
C ARG A 35 -10.23 13.41 5.43
N SER A 36 -9.45 12.93 4.46
CA SER A 36 -8.02 13.25 4.36
C SER A 36 -7.77 14.58 3.64
N GLY A 37 -8.77 15.12 2.94
CA GLY A 37 -8.64 16.35 2.15
C GLY A 37 -7.84 16.19 0.86
N GLU A 38 -7.43 14.98 0.52
CA GLU A 38 -6.76 14.61 -0.74
C GLU A 38 -7.20 13.20 -1.19
N PRO A 39 -6.89 12.77 -2.42
CA PRO A 39 -7.21 11.41 -2.84
C PRO A 39 -6.48 10.36 -1.99
N ILE A 40 -7.18 9.28 -1.66
CA ILE A 40 -6.59 8.12 -0.97
C ILE A 40 -6.36 7.03 -2.01
N LEU A 41 -5.14 6.51 -2.03
CA LEU A 41 -4.76 5.39 -2.87
C LEU A 41 -4.79 4.12 -2.01
N SER A 42 -5.70 3.22 -2.30
CA SER A 42 -5.74 1.89 -1.71
C SER A 42 -4.87 0.96 -2.54
N ILE A 43 -3.71 0.59 -2.01
CA ILE A 43 -2.70 -0.18 -2.73
C ILE A 43 -2.53 -1.58 -2.14
N THR A 44 -2.11 -2.51 -2.98
CA THR A 44 -1.49 -3.77 -2.53
C THR A 44 0.02 -3.60 -2.55
N VAL A 45 0.75 -4.20 -1.61
CA VAL A 45 2.22 -4.15 -1.58
C VAL A 45 2.76 -5.58 -1.52
N THR A 46 3.44 -5.96 -2.58
CA THR A 46 4.00 -7.30 -2.80
C THR A 46 5.52 -7.20 -2.87
N PRO A 47 6.27 -7.76 -1.92
CA PRO A 47 7.72 -7.79 -2.03
C PRO A 47 8.14 -8.71 -3.18
N HIS A 48 9.32 -8.45 -3.76
CA HIS A 48 9.87 -9.29 -4.84
C HIS A 48 9.84 -10.80 -4.48
N PRO A 49 9.58 -11.75 -5.41
CA PRO A 49 9.40 -13.18 -5.10
C PRO A 49 10.49 -13.80 -4.22
N LYS A 50 11.77 -13.47 -4.48
CA LYS A 50 12.91 -13.92 -3.64
C LYS A 50 12.81 -13.46 -2.17
N ALA A 51 12.20 -12.31 -1.90
CA ALA A 51 11.97 -11.83 -0.55
C ALA A 51 10.77 -12.52 0.11
N GLN A 52 9.70 -12.82 -0.66
CA GLN A 52 8.57 -13.62 -0.16
C GLN A 52 9.03 -15.00 0.34
N GLN A 53 9.90 -15.66 -0.42
CA GLN A 53 10.53 -16.93 -0.02
C GLN A 53 11.35 -16.82 1.28
N ARG A 54 11.79 -15.61 1.64
CA ARG A 54 12.51 -15.29 2.88
C ARG A 54 11.60 -14.77 3.99
N GLY A 55 10.28 -14.92 3.84
CA GLY A 55 9.28 -14.57 4.85
C GLY A 55 8.81 -13.11 4.83
N TRP A 56 9.12 -12.35 3.78
CA TRP A 56 8.56 -10.99 3.63
C TRP A 56 7.09 -11.08 3.21
N PRO A 57 6.14 -10.56 4.00
CA PRO A 57 4.72 -10.77 3.76
C PRO A 57 4.19 -9.83 2.67
N VAL A 58 3.12 -10.26 2.02
CA VAL A 58 2.31 -9.40 1.17
C VAL A 58 1.34 -8.59 2.04
N VAL A 59 1.24 -7.29 1.81
CA VAL A 59 0.20 -6.44 2.41
C VAL A 59 -0.94 -6.32 1.41
N GLY A 60 -2.08 -6.93 1.75
CA GLY A 60 -3.24 -7.03 0.86
C GLY A 60 -4.02 -5.73 0.66
N HIS A 61 -3.91 -4.79 1.61
CA HIS A 61 -4.51 -3.46 1.49
C HIS A 61 -3.73 -2.47 2.36
N MET A 62 -3.35 -1.35 1.76
CA MET A 62 -2.66 -0.24 2.43
C MET A 62 -3.24 1.08 1.89
N PRO A 63 -4.04 1.81 2.68
CA PRO A 63 -4.57 3.10 2.27
C PRO A 63 -3.55 4.21 2.55
N VAL A 64 -3.05 4.85 1.50
CA VAL A 64 -2.06 5.93 1.60
C VAL A 64 -2.62 7.24 1.03
N THR A 65 -2.20 8.38 1.57
CA THR A 65 -2.50 9.68 0.94
C THR A 65 -1.80 9.80 -0.41
N LEU A 66 -2.36 10.58 -1.35
CA LEU A 66 -1.72 10.87 -2.63
C LEU A 66 -0.31 11.47 -2.44
N ARG A 67 -0.15 12.35 -1.46
CA ARG A 67 1.13 12.95 -1.06
C ARG A 67 2.14 11.91 -0.57
N ALA A 68 1.72 11.00 0.31
CA ALA A 68 2.54 9.88 0.77
C ALA A 68 3.01 8.98 -0.37
N PHE A 69 2.14 8.74 -1.35
CA PHE A 69 2.51 7.98 -2.52
C PHE A 69 3.52 8.73 -3.40
N LYS A 70 3.26 10.01 -3.72
CA LYS A 70 4.12 10.82 -4.58
C LYS A 70 5.51 11.10 -4.03
N ARG A 71 5.67 11.14 -2.71
CA ARG A 71 6.99 11.32 -2.06
C ARG A 71 7.75 10.02 -1.89
N SER A 72 7.13 8.88 -2.21
CA SER A 72 7.81 7.59 -2.18
C SER A 72 8.71 7.46 -3.40
N ASP A 73 9.88 6.82 -3.24
CA ASP A 73 10.76 6.46 -4.36
C ASP A 73 10.15 5.29 -5.15
N LEU A 74 9.18 5.62 -5.99
CA LEU A 74 8.40 4.68 -6.80
C LEU A 74 8.53 5.04 -8.28
N THR A 75 8.81 4.03 -9.10
CA THR A 75 8.83 4.15 -10.56
C THR A 75 7.66 3.38 -11.14
N LEU A 76 6.94 4.00 -12.09
CA LEU A 76 5.85 3.34 -12.80
C LEU A 76 6.39 2.13 -13.55
N HIS A 77 5.81 0.97 -13.28
CA HIS A 77 6.11 -0.26 -14.00
C HIS A 77 5.03 -0.45 -15.07
N THR A 78 5.44 -0.64 -16.32
CA THR A 78 4.51 -0.75 -17.46
C THR A 78 3.84 -2.11 -17.58
N GLN A 79 4.21 -3.07 -16.73
CA GLN A 79 3.63 -4.40 -16.69
C GLN A 79 2.55 -4.47 -15.61
N ASP A 80 1.38 -4.99 -15.99
CA ASP A 80 0.32 -5.29 -15.04
C ASP A 80 0.75 -6.38 -14.06
N ALA A 81 0.28 -6.27 -12.82
CA ALA A 81 0.47 -7.28 -11.79
C ALA A 81 -0.89 -7.93 -11.53
N PRO A 82 -0.93 -9.26 -11.29
CA PRO A 82 -2.17 -9.92 -10.96
C PRO A 82 -2.80 -9.29 -9.72
N GLU A 83 -4.12 -9.17 -9.75
CA GLU A 83 -4.87 -8.63 -8.62
C GLU A 83 -4.63 -9.47 -7.36
N ASN A 84 -4.47 -8.81 -6.21
CA ASN A 84 -4.37 -9.53 -4.96
C ASN A 84 -5.77 -10.02 -4.52
N PRO A 85 -6.00 -11.33 -4.36
CA PRO A 85 -7.32 -11.86 -4.04
C PRO A 85 -7.85 -11.38 -2.67
N ARG A 86 -6.99 -10.86 -1.79
CA ARG A 86 -7.35 -10.31 -0.48
C ARG A 86 -7.67 -8.81 -0.52
N PHE A 87 -7.46 -8.14 -1.64
CA PHE A 87 -7.62 -6.69 -1.75
C PHE A 87 -9.05 -6.26 -1.44
N HIS A 88 -10.03 -6.81 -2.16
CA HIS A 88 -11.44 -6.38 -2.06
C HIS A 88 -11.99 -6.49 -0.64
N ALA A 89 -11.81 -7.65 0.02
CA ALA A 89 -12.29 -7.85 1.38
C ALA A 89 -11.63 -6.89 2.39
N ALA A 90 -10.32 -6.66 2.27
CA ALA A 90 -9.58 -5.78 3.16
C ALA A 90 -9.92 -4.29 2.92
N TYR A 91 -10.08 -3.89 1.65
CA TYR A 91 -10.54 -2.56 1.28
C TYR A 91 -11.93 -2.26 1.83
N THR A 92 -12.90 -3.17 1.65
CA THR A 92 -14.27 -3.00 2.18
C THR A 92 -14.26 -2.86 3.69
N ALA A 93 -13.57 -3.74 4.41
CA ALA A 93 -13.47 -3.68 5.87
C ALA A 93 -12.80 -2.38 6.35
N TRP A 94 -11.76 -1.90 5.65
CA TRP A 94 -11.16 -0.61 5.96
C TRP A 94 -12.12 0.55 5.69
N ARG A 95 -12.84 0.53 4.55
CA ARG A 95 -13.77 1.58 4.14
C ARG A 95 -14.85 1.79 5.20
N GLU A 96 -15.53 0.71 5.61
CA GLU A 96 -16.55 0.72 6.66
C GLU A 96 -16.03 1.33 7.98
N ARG A 97 -14.82 0.94 8.38
CA ARG A 97 -14.19 1.48 9.60
C ARG A 97 -13.76 2.93 9.45
N TYR A 98 -13.33 3.35 8.27
CA TYR A 98 -12.86 4.71 8.05
C TYR A 98 -14.02 5.69 8.06
N ASP A 99 -15.14 5.29 7.47
CA ASP A 99 -16.38 6.07 7.39
C ASP A 99 -16.98 6.25 8.80
N THR A 100 -16.80 5.26 9.67
CA THR A 100 -17.13 5.33 11.11
C THR A 100 -16.03 5.92 11.98
N LYS A 101 -14.94 6.46 11.39
CA LYS A 101 -13.79 7.07 12.09
C LYS A 101 -12.97 6.12 12.97
N LEU A 102 -13.13 4.81 12.80
CA LEU A 102 -12.43 3.72 13.50
C LEU A 102 -11.17 3.20 12.77
N SER A 103 -10.82 3.78 11.63
CA SER A 103 -9.56 3.56 10.93
C SER A 103 -9.03 4.88 10.35
N GLY A 104 -7.78 4.88 9.89
CA GLY A 104 -7.10 6.03 9.30
C GLY A 104 -6.51 5.73 7.93
N VAL A 105 -5.74 6.68 7.43
CA VAL A 105 -4.90 6.55 6.24
C VAL A 105 -3.45 6.74 6.65
N PHE A 106 -2.53 6.09 5.94
CA PHE A 106 -1.12 6.31 6.14
C PHE A 106 -0.67 7.56 5.41
N ASP A 107 -0.03 8.45 6.16
CA ASP A 107 0.65 9.62 5.62
C ASP A 107 2.18 9.46 5.79
N ALA A 108 2.68 8.23 5.76
CA ALA A 108 4.09 7.82 5.70
C ALA A 108 4.46 7.37 4.27
N SER A 109 5.74 7.32 3.87
CA SER A 109 6.06 6.76 2.54
C SER A 109 5.61 5.29 2.44
N VAL A 110 5.39 4.76 1.24
CA VAL A 110 4.93 3.36 1.06
C VAL A 110 5.92 2.38 1.69
N THR A 111 7.21 2.57 1.47
CA THR A 111 8.27 1.73 2.04
C THR A 111 8.29 1.76 3.56
N GLU A 112 8.19 2.96 4.15
CA GLU A 112 8.15 3.16 5.60
C GLU A 112 6.90 2.54 6.23
N THR A 113 5.73 2.77 5.61
CA THR A 113 4.46 2.19 6.02
C THR A 113 4.53 0.67 6.02
N TYR A 114 5.07 0.08 4.95
CA TYR A 114 5.24 -1.36 4.84
C TYR A 114 6.14 -1.92 5.96
N ILE A 115 7.27 -1.26 6.24
CA ILE A 115 8.14 -1.64 7.36
C ILE A 115 7.41 -1.58 8.71
N ASN A 116 6.64 -0.51 8.95
CA ASN A 116 5.92 -0.35 10.21
C ASN A 116 4.85 -1.44 10.41
N ILE A 117 4.14 -1.81 9.35
CA ILE A 117 3.14 -2.90 9.39
C ILE A 117 3.82 -4.23 9.71
N ILE A 118 4.90 -4.58 9.01
CA ILE A 118 5.57 -5.87 9.25
C ILE A 118 6.33 -5.90 10.58
N GLY A 119 6.90 -4.77 11.01
CA GLY A 119 7.60 -4.65 12.30
C GLY A 119 6.64 -4.82 13.47
N THR A 120 5.44 -4.25 13.37
CA THR A 120 4.36 -4.45 14.34
C THR A 120 3.92 -5.92 14.38
N ALA A 121 3.70 -6.54 13.21
CA ALA A 121 3.29 -7.94 13.12
C ALA A 121 4.32 -8.92 13.72
N ARG A 122 5.63 -8.66 13.54
CA ARG A 122 6.69 -9.50 14.12
C ARG A 122 6.79 -9.36 15.64
N SER A 123 6.46 -8.18 16.17
CA SER A 123 6.47 -7.93 17.61
C SER A 123 5.29 -8.62 18.31
N SER A 124 4.12 -8.69 17.66
CA SER A 124 2.91 -9.33 18.20
C SER A 124 2.90 -10.87 18.13
N MET A 125 3.87 -11.49 17.46
CA MET A 125 4.03 -12.96 17.42
C MET A 125 5.05 -13.49 18.44
N SER A 126 5.75 -12.60 19.15
CA SER A 126 6.76 -12.96 20.17
C SER A 126 6.27 -12.73 21.60
N ALA A 127 4.97 -12.48 21.79
CA ALA A 127 4.32 -12.22 23.06
C ALA A 127 3.42 -13.39 23.47
#